data_AF-A0A164XRP1-F1
#
_entry.id   AF-A0A164XRP1-F1
#
_cell.length_a   1.000
_cell.length_b   1.000
_cell.length_c   1.000
_cell.angle_alpha   90.00
_cell.angle_beta   90.00
_cell.angle_gamma   90.00
#
_symmetry.space_group_name_H-M   'P 1'
#
loop_
_entity.id
_entity.type
_entity.pdbx_description
1 polymer ?
#
loop_
_entity_poly.entity_id
_entity_poly.type
_entity_poly.pdbx_seq_one_letter_code
_entity_poly.pdbx_strand_id
1 'polypeptide(L)'
;LDVHDISVLLNYERGATEPRFRHAKLREVVTAGTFRTILLQTSIWDEAKAPRTGFVFEKPRFKRNAKENDEPDLPSNMLPQPIPPLLQHLTPKQLETYYWQARNHDGCFGTVALLQHFLDLFPMSIRLRVRVVEKNKPHEYQILALQRKIIEFHLMDQKSLTLAAVLPDNKTYVSGSDSPIIHAVIGFPASNGGSMAVLDLASLQFGDVGRGFKGRGIFVLEPVEDYLSRLNQYATSNTFERAKWSDRMTDAPESDWLREVARRVKGRWDKRETVHWCGHCGAPPPHDRGLMMCKTCKRAYYCDAAHQLAAWPFHKHFC
;
A
#
# COMPACT_ATOMS: atom_id res chain seq x y z
N LEU A 1 4.99 2.55 19.56
CA LEU A 1 4.12 2.32 18.38
C LEU A 1 4.63 1.09 17.67
N ASP A 2 3.76 0.16 17.28
CA ASP A 2 4.18 -0.98 16.47
C ASP A 2 4.18 -0.61 14.98
N VAL A 3 5.31 -0.78 14.29
CA VAL A 3 5.46 -0.36 12.89
C VAL A 3 4.56 -1.15 11.95
N HIS A 4 4.38 -2.45 12.19
CA HIS A 4 3.49 -3.27 11.36
C HIS A 4 2.03 -2.82 11.54
N ASP A 5 1.59 -2.67 12.79
CA ASP A 5 0.19 -2.37 13.09
C ASP A 5 -0.22 -0.96 12.61
N ILE A 6 0.66 0.04 12.76
CA ILE A 6 0.40 1.39 12.20
C ILE A 6 0.43 1.37 10.67
N SER A 7 1.29 0.57 10.04
CA SER A 7 1.37 0.44 8.57
C SER A 7 0.07 -0.12 7.98
N VAL A 8 -0.53 -1.11 8.65
CA VAL A 8 -1.84 -1.66 8.29
C VAL A 8 -2.92 -0.57 8.31
N LEU A 9 -2.96 0.25 9.37
CA LEU A 9 -3.94 1.33 9.51
C LEU A 9 -3.70 2.47 8.51
N LEU A 10 -2.45 2.88 8.31
CA LEU A 10 -2.07 3.94 7.37
C LEU A 10 -2.42 3.56 5.94
N ASN A 11 -2.15 2.31 5.53
CA ASN A 11 -2.57 1.85 4.21
C ASN A 11 -4.09 1.83 4.08
N TYR A 12 -4.83 1.29 5.06
CA TYR A 12 -6.29 1.29 5.02
C TYR A 12 -6.85 2.70 4.80
N GLU A 13 -6.48 3.65 5.66
CA GLU A 13 -7.04 5.01 5.61
C GLU A 13 -6.62 5.74 4.33
N ARG A 14 -5.36 5.59 3.89
CA ARG A 14 -4.88 6.18 2.63
C ARG A 14 -5.63 5.60 1.44
N GLY A 15 -5.68 4.27 1.34
CA GLY A 15 -6.33 3.60 0.22
C GLY A 15 -7.81 3.92 0.15
N ALA A 16 -8.51 3.86 1.28
CA ALA A 16 -9.96 4.02 1.34
C ALA A 16 -10.46 5.43 1.03
N THR A 17 -9.58 6.43 1.10
CA THR A 17 -9.94 7.85 0.91
C THR A 17 -9.10 8.52 -0.16
N GLU A 18 -8.41 7.75 -1.00
CA GLU A 18 -7.53 8.25 -2.05
C GLU A 18 -8.33 9.18 -3.00
N PRO A 19 -7.93 10.46 -3.17
CA PRO A 19 -8.73 11.46 -3.90
C PRO A 19 -8.82 11.23 -5.42
N ARG A 20 -7.74 10.79 -6.06
CA ARG A 20 -7.67 10.50 -7.50
C ARG A 20 -8.68 9.41 -7.87
N PHE A 21 -8.84 8.38 -7.04
CA PHE A 21 -9.71 7.23 -7.28
C PHE A 21 -10.99 7.21 -6.45
N ARG A 22 -11.30 8.29 -5.72
CA ARG A 22 -12.44 8.34 -4.80
C ARG A 22 -13.73 7.96 -5.51
N HIS A 23 -14.40 6.92 -5.00
CA HIS A 23 -15.63 6.32 -5.53
C HIS A 23 -15.56 5.74 -6.95
N ALA A 24 -14.39 5.74 -7.58
CA ALA A 24 -14.23 5.24 -8.93
C ALA A 24 -14.37 3.71 -8.95
N LYS A 25 -15.13 3.20 -9.92
CA LYS A 25 -15.33 1.76 -10.11
C LYS A 25 -14.49 1.27 -11.28
N LEU A 26 -13.89 0.10 -11.12
CA LEU A 26 -13.13 -0.56 -12.17
C LEU A 26 -14.08 -0.99 -13.28
N ARG A 27 -13.86 -0.47 -14.48
CA ARG A 27 -14.67 -0.74 -15.66
C ARG A 27 -13.99 -1.71 -16.62
N GLU A 28 -12.67 -1.70 -16.69
CA GLU A 28 -11.89 -2.54 -17.61
C GLU A 28 -10.50 -2.82 -17.06
N VAL A 29 -10.00 -4.03 -17.31
CA VAL A 29 -8.60 -4.44 -17.08
C VAL A 29 -8.05 -5.03 -18.38
N VAL A 30 -6.83 -4.65 -18.75
CA VAL A 30 -6.12 -5.17 -19.92
C VAL A 30 -4.71 -5.57 -19.53
N THR A 31 -4.36 -6.86 -19.63
CA THR A 31 -3.00 -7.35 -19.36
C THR A 31 -2.22 -7.72 -20.63
N ALA A 32 -2.93 -7.87 -21.74
CA ALA A 32 -2.37 -8.07 -23.08
C ALA A 32 -3.40 -7.57 -24.09
N GLY A 33 -3.00 -6.63 -24.96
CA GLY A 33 -3.87 -6.05 -25.99
C GLY A 33 -4.22 -4.59 -25.77
N THR A 34 -5.33 -4.16 -26.35
CA THR A 34 -5.79 -2.77 -26.37
C THR A 34 -7.06 -2.59 -25.53
N PHE A 35 -7.27 -1.36 -25.05
CA PHE A 35 -8.52 -0.98 -24.37
C PHE A 35 -9.69 -1.00 -25.36
N ARG A 36 -10.82 -1.57 -24.91
CA ARG A 36 -12.06 -1.65 -25.70
C ARG A 36 -13.02 -0.53 -25.35
N THR A 37 -12.93 0.01 -24.14
CA THR A 37 -13.92 0.99 -23.64
C THR A 37 -13.47 2.45 -23.76
N ILE A 38 -12.20 2.67 -24.07
CA ILE A 38 -11.59 3.99 -24.24
C ILE A 38 -10.61 3.98 -25.40
N LEU A 39 -10.37 5.16 -25.98
CA LEU A 39 -9.24 5.40 -26.87
C LEU A 39 -8.13 6.06 -26.06
N LEU A 40 -6.99 5.38 -25.88
CA LEU A 40 -5.80 6.01 -25.33
C LEU A 40 -5.13 6.86 -26.40
N GLN A 41 -4.88 8.13 -26.09
CA GLN A 41 -4.19 9.05 -26.99
C GLN A 41 -2.67 9.01 -26.85
N THR A 42 -2.15 8.37 -25.81
CA THR A 42 -0.71 8.23 -25.57
C THR A 42 -0.17 6.97 -26.24
N SER A 43 0.96 7.09 -26.95
CA SER A 43 1.63 5.94 -27.57
C SER A 43 2.40 5.07 -26.56
N ILE A 44 2.58 5.54 -25.32
CA ILE A 44 3.30 4.83 -24.26
C ILE A 44 2.73 3.43 -24.03
N TRP A 45 1.39 3.29 -24.10
CA TRP A 45 0.77 1.98 -23.98
C TRP A 45 1.21 1.08 -25.12
N ASP A 46 0.98 1.48 -26.38
CA ASP A 46 1.18 0.62 -27.55
C ASP A 46 2.65 0.29 -27.84
N GLU A 47 3.56 1.21 -27.54
CA GLU A 47 5.00 1.07 -27.77
C GLU A 47 5.72 0.21 -26.71
N ALA A 48 5.11 -0.04 -25.54
CA ALA A 48 5.81 -0.69 -24.43
C ALA A 48 6.21 -2.14 -24.74
N LYS A 49 7.49 -2.48 -24.64
CA LYS A 49 7.95 -3.86 -24.90
C LYS A 49 7.77 -4.79 -23.70
N ALA A 50 7.70 -4.23 -22.49
CA ALA A 50 7.49 -4.96 -21.26
C ALA A 50 6.03 -5.44 -21.14
N PRO A 51 5.76 -6.51 -20.36
CA PRO A 51 4.42 -6.86 -19.91
C PRO A 51 3.68 -5.64 -19.36
N ARG A 52 2.42 -5.44 -19.77
CA ARG A 52 1.64 -4.25 -19.44
C ARG A 52 0.39 -4.63 -18.67
N THR A 53 -0.04 -3.81 -17.73
CA THR A 53 -1.35 -3.94 -17.09
C THR A 53 -2.04 -2.58 -17.06
N GLY A 54 -3.24 -2.54 -17.61
CA GLY A 54 -4.02 -1.34 -17.85
C GLY A 54 -5.33 -1.41 -17.08
N PHE A 55 -5.72 -0.31 -16.47
CA PHE A 55 -6.96 -0.18 -15.70
C PHE A 55 -7.77 1.02 -16.18
N VAL A 56 -9.07 0.84 -16.37
CA VAL A 56 -10.00 1.96 -16.58
C VAL A 56 -10.92 2.04 -15.38
N PHE A 57 -10.91 3.18 -14.70
CA PHE A 57 -11.82 3.50 -13.61
C PHE A 57 -12.81 4.58 -14.06
N GLU A 58 -14.06 4.44 -13.65
CA GLU A 58 -15.12 5.43 -13.89
C GLU A 58 -15.70 5.91 -12.57
N LYS A 59 -15.64 7.23 -12.36
CA LYS A 59 -16.30 7.91 -11.25
C LYS A 59 -17.80 8.03 -11.50
N PRO A 60 -18.63 8.03 -10.44
CA PRO A 60 -20.06 8.21 -10.57
C PRO A 60 -20.38 9.58 -11.17
N ARG A 61 -21.34 9.62 -12.11
CA ARG A 61 -21.77 10.85 -12.80
C ARG A 61 -22.72 11.72 -11.99
N PHE A 62 -23.38 11.13 -10.99
CA PHE A 62 -24.39 11.80 -10.17
C PHE A 62 -23.81 12.21 -8.81
N LYS A 63 -24.32 13.31 -8.27
CA LYS A 63 -24.00 13.74 -6.90
C LYS A 63 -24.46 12.67 -5.92
N ARG A 64 -23.50 12.12 -5.17
CA ARG A 64 -23.72 11.22 -4.04
C ARG A 64 -24.26 12.00 -2.85
N ASN A 65 -25.08 11.35 -2.02
CA ASN A 65 -25.50 11.92 -0.74
C ASN A 65 -24.33 11.90 0.28
N ALA A 66 -24.50 12.58 1.42
CA ALA A 66 -23.44 12.68 2.43
C ALA A 66 -22.96 11.30 2.94
N LYS A 67 -23.90 10.38 3.21
CA LYS A 67 -23.58 9.03 3.68
C LYS A 67 -22.78 8.22 2.66
N GLU A 68 -23.13 8.36 1.38
CA GLU A 68 -22.41 7.74 0.28
C GLU A 68 -21.01 8.34 0.09
N ASN A 69 -20.82 9.64 0.35
CA ASN A 69 -19.50 10.28 0.28
C ASN A 69 -18.55 9.81 1.38
N ASP A 70 -19.08 9.32 2.50
CA ASP A 70 -18.29 8.80 3.62
C ASP A 70 -17.95 7.30 3.48
N GLU A 71 -18.55 6.58 2.52
CA GLU A 71 -18.32 5.15 2.33
C GLU A 71 -16.88 4.86 1.89
N PRO A 72 -16.10 4.02 2.60
CA PRO A 72 -14.71 3.75 2.23
C PRO A 72 -14.62 3.03 0.88
N ASP A 73 -13.65 3.42 0.04
CA ASP A 73 -13.32 2.60 -1.13
C ASP A 73 -12.48 1.41 -0.70
N LEU A 74 -12.83 0.22 -1.20
CA LEU A 74 -12.22 -1.04 -0.81
C LEU A 74 -12.07 -1.94 -2.03
N PRO A 75 -11.11 -2.89 -2.05
CA PRO A 75 -11.06 -3.92 -3.08
C PRO A 75 -12.39 -4.68 -3.26
N SER A 76 -13.15 -4.87 -2.18
CA SER A 76 -14.44 -5.57 -2.21
C SER A 76 -15.58 -4.78 -2.85
N ASN A 77 -15.49 -3.44 -2.91
CA ASN A 77 -16.51 -2.60 -3.53
C ASN A 77 -16.00 -1.88 -4.79
N MET A 78 -14.83 -2.24 -5.32
CA MET A 78 -14.25 -1.56 -6.49
C MET A 78 -14.96 -1.88 -7.81
N LEU A 79 -15.77 -2.93 -7.88
CA LEU A 79 -16.52 -3.30 -9.09
C LEU A 79 -17.89 -2.59 -9.13
N PRO A 80 -18.37 -2.18 -10.31
CA PRO A 80 -19.72 -1.66 -10.47
C PRO A 80 -20.76 -2.79 -10.30
N GLN A 81 -22.00 -2.41 -10.00
CA GLN A 81 -23.12 -3.32 -9.89
C GLN A 81 -24.17 -2.98 -10.96
N PRO A 82 -24.59 -3.95 -11.80
CA PRO A 82 -24.11 -5.34 -11.87
C PRO A 82 -22.67 -5.47 -12.39
N ILE A 83 -21.98 -6.56 -12.03
CA ILE A 83 -20.58 -6.81 -12.44
C ILE A 83 -20.52 -7.09 -13.96
N PRO A 84 -19.75 -6.30 -14.74
CA PRO A 84 -19.58 -6.50 -16.18
C PRO A 84 -18.97 -7.88 -16.50
N PRO A 85 -19.38 -8.56 -17.58
CA PRO A 85 -18.88 -9.90 -17.94
C PRO A 85 -17.35 -9.99 -18.00
N LEU A 86 -16.70 -8.93 -18.51
CA LEU A 86 -15.25 -8.85 -18.63
C LEU A 86 -14.50 -8.76 -17.27
N LEU A 87 -15.21 -8.57 -16.14
CA LEU A 87 -14.62 -8.49 -14.80
C LEU A 87 -15.06 -9.65 -13.88
N GLN A 88 -16.02 -10.48 -14.30
CA GLN A 88 -16.56 -11.56 -13.47
C GLN A 88 -15.52 -12.65 -13.13
N HIS A 89 -14.47 -12.76 -13.94
CA HIS A 89 -13.39 -13.73 -13.73
C HIS A 89 -12.36 -13.30 -12.67
N LEU A 90 -12.44 -12.05 -12.17
CA LEU A 90 -11.43 -11.52 -11.25
C LEU A 90 -11.61 -12.08 -9.84
N THR A 91 -10.53 -12.68 -9.33
CA THR A 91 -10.49 -13.18 -7.96
C THR A 91 -10.33 -12.04 -6.94
N PRO A 92 -10.71 -12.24 -5.66
CA PRO A 92 -10.48 -11.24 -4.61
C PRO A 92 -9.01 -10.80 -4.48
N LYS A 93 -8.05 -11.72 -4.67
CA LYS A 93 -6.62 -11.39 -4.65
C LYS A 93 -6.25 -10.45 -5.81
N GLN A 94 -6.75 -10.73 -7.02
CA GLN A 94 -6.51 -9.86 -8.18
C GLN A 94 -7.11 -8.48 -7.98
N LEU A 95 -8.34 -8.40 -7.48
CA LEU A 95 -8.99 -7.13 -7.15
C LEU A 95 -8.16 -6.34 -6.12
N GLU A 96 -7.67 -7.00 -5.06
CA GLU A 96 -6.78 -6.36 -4.09
C GLU A 96 -5.47 -5.89 -4.73
N THR A 97 -4.83 -6.71 -5.57
CA THR A 97 -3.60 -6.29 -6.29
C THR A 97 -3.89 -5.07 -7.16
N TYR A 98 -4.90 -5.11 -8.02
CA TYR A 98 -5.23 -4.01 -8.95
C TYR A 98 -5.65 -2.73 -8.23
N TYR A 99 -6.38 -2.87 -7.13
CA TYR A 99 -6.79 -1.76 -6.28
C TYR A 99 -5.58 -0.95 -5.79
N TRP A 100 -4.60 -1.64 -5.21
CA TRP A 100 -3.40 -1.01 -4.67
C TRP A 100 -2.43 -0.60 -5.76
N GLN A 101 -2.29 -1.40 -6.82
CA GLN A 101 -1.38 -1.12 -7.92
C GLN A 101 -1.70 0.22 -8.59
N ALA A 102 -2.99 0.48 -8.86
CA ALA A 102 -3.43 1.76 -9.42
C ALA A 102 -3.25 2.93 -8.43
N ARG A 103 -3.65 2.76 -7.17
CA ARG A 103 -3.62 3.82 -6.14
C ARG A 103 -2.22 4.14 -5.63
N ASN A 104 -1.26 3.23 -5.77
CA ASN A 104 0.12 3.42 -5.34
C ASN A 104 1.03 4.00 -6.41
N HIS A 105 0.50 4.31 -7.62
CA HIS A 105 1.25 5.05 -8.62
C HIS A 105 1.83 6.34 -8.02
N ASP A 106 3.16 6.48 -8.11
CA ASP A 106 3.97 7.55 -7.52
C ASP A 106 3.68 7.80 -6.03
N GLY A 107 3.18 6.77 -5.35
CA GLY A 107 2.70 6.87 -3.98
C GLY A 107 3.83 6.89 -2.96
N CYS A 108 5.05 6.47 -3.31
CA CYS A 108 6.14 6.22 -2.37
C CYS A 108 6.44 7.43 -1.49
N PHE A 109 6.61 8.61 -2.08
CA PHE A 109 6.81 9.86 -1.35
C PHE A 109 5.60 10.26 -0.50
N GLY A 110 4.37 10.09 -1.04
CA GLY A 110 3.14 10.33 -0.28
C GLY A 110 3.02 9.42 0.94
N THR A 111 3.46 8.16 0.84
CA THR A 111 3.44 7.23 1.98
C THR A 111 4.50 7.53 3.04
N VAL A 112 5.67 8.03 2.61
CA VAL A 112 6.71 8.50 3.51
C VAL A 112 6.24 9.73 4.28
N ALA A 113 5.68 10.72 3.57
CA ALA A 113 5.09 11.91 4.17
C ALA A 113 3.94 11.55 5.13
N LEU A 114 3.09 10.59 4.77
CA LEU A 114 2.03 10.10 5.64
C LEU A 114 2.56 9.54 6.97
N LEU A 115 3.60 8.70 6.95
CA LEU A 115 4.18 8.21 8.21
C LEU A 115 4.81 9.37 9.02
N GLN A 116 5.48 10.33 8.37
CA GLN A 116 6.00 11.51 9.06
C GLN A 116 4.89 12.30 9.75
N HIS A 117 3.81 12.63 9.04
CA HIS A 117 2.67 13.35 9.62
C HIS A 117 2.04 12.59 10.77
N PHE A 118 1.95 11.26 10.68
CA PHE A 118 1.46 10.44 11.78
C PHE A 118 2.38 10.50 13.00
N LEU A 119 3.69 10.41 12.80
CA LEU A 119 4.67 10.49 13.89
C LEU A 119 4.75 11.89 14.52
N ASP A 120 4.50 12.94 13.74
CA ASP A 120 4.41 14.33 14.23
C ASP A 120 3.24 14.52 15.24
N LEU A 121 2.28 13.57 15.31
CA LEU A 121 1.19 13.56 16.30
C LEU A 121 1.59 12.94 17.65
N PHE A 122 2.86 12.55 17.81
CA PHE A 122 3.40 11.97 19.04
C PHE A 122 4.60 12.79 19.55
N PRO A 123 4.96 12.67 20.84
CA PRO A 123 6.19 13.26 21.35
C PRO A 123 7.43 12.75 20.60
N MET A 124 8.46 13.59 20.45
CA MET A 124 9.72 13.20 19.76
C MET A 124 10.40 11.98 20.40
N SER A 125 10.16 11.70 21.67
CA SER A 125 10.69 10.55 22.41
C SER A 125 9.96 9.23 22.14
N ILE A 126 8.94 9.23 21.28
CA ILE A 126 8.15 8.03 20.99
C ILE A 126 9.03 6.92 20.40
N ARG A 127 8.87 5.71 20.95
CA ARG A 127 9.58 4.52 20.48
C ARG A 127 8.74 3.76 19.45
N LEU A 128 9.42 3.26 18.43
CA LEU A 128 8.88 2.38 17.41
C LEU A 128 9.34 0.95 17.70
N ARG A 129 8.41 0.02 17.80
CA ARG A 129 8.66 -1.42 17.84
C ARG A 129 8.68 -1.92 16.40
N VAL A 130 9.82 -2.47 15.99
CA VAL A 130 10.05 -3.03 14.66
C VAL A 130 10.07 -4.54 14.79
N ARG A 131 9.23 -5.22 14.02
CA ARG A 131 9.11 -6.68 13.97
C ARG A 131 9.35 -7.13 12.54
N VAL A 132 10.38 -7.93 12.34
CA VAL A 132 10.72 -8.51 11.03
C VAL A 132 11.00 -10.00 11.17
N VAL A 133 10.89 -10.73 10.07
CA VAL A 133 11.21 -12.15 10.01
C VAL A 133 12.36 -12.33 9.04
N GLU A 134 13.54 -12.70 9.54
CA GLU A 134 14.72 -13.00 8.72
C GLU A 134 14.96 -14.51 8.76
N LYS A 135 15.04 -15.17 7.60
CA LYS A 135 15.28 -16.63 7.50
C LYS A 135 14.35 -17.46 8.40
N ASN A 136 13.06 -17.09 8.44
CA ASN A 136 12.00 -17.64 9.31
C ASN A 136 12.21 -17.46 10.83
N LYS A 137 13.17 -16.63 11.27
CA LYS A 137 13.36 -16.28 12.68
C LYS A 137 12.76 -14.90 12.96
N PRO A 138 11.92 -14.74 14.01
CA PRO A 138 11.43 -13.43 14.39
C PRO A 138 12.55 -12.60 15.01
N HIS A 139 12.64 -11.35 14.58
CA HIS A 139 13.47 -10.32 15.21
C HIS A 139 12.56 -9.17 15.63
N GLU A 140 12.73 -8.73 16.87
CA GLU A 140 12.04 -7.58 17.43
C GLU A 140 13.05 -6.65 18.09
N TYR A 141 12.93 -5.36 17.81
CA TYR A 141 13.73 -4.33 18.46
C TYR A 141 12.97 -3.01 18.53
N GLN A 142 13.51 -2.08 19.31
CA GLN A 142 12.95 -0.74 19.47
C GLN A 142 13.95 0.31 19.05
N ILE A 143 13.43 1.34 18.38
CA ILE A 143 14.18 2.56 18.07
C ILE A 143 13.38 3.79 18.50
N LEU A 144 14.03 4.93 18.66
CA LEU A 144 13.33 6.21 18.68
C LEU A 144 12.80 6.53 17.28
N ALA A 145 11.62 7.13 17.18
CA ALA A 145 11.05 7.50 15.88
C ALA A 145 11.98 8.41 15.07
N LEU A 146 12.76 9.28 15.71
CA LEU A 146 13.74 10.14 15.07
C LEU A 146 14.96 9.40 14.48
N GLN A 147 15.19 8.13 14.84
CA GLN A 147 16.31 7.34 14.31
C GLN A 147 15.98 6.67 12.96
N ARG A 148 14.72 6.66 12.54
CA ARG A 148 14.33 6.18 11.21
C ARG A 148 14.97 7.07 10.14
N LYS A 149 15.32 6.49 8.99
CA LYS A 149 15.84 7.22 7.84
C LYS A 149 14.90 7.08 6.66
N ILE A 150 14.78 8.13 5.88
CA ILE A 150 14.15 8.11 4.56
C ILE A 150 15.25 7.79 3.57
N ILE A 151 14.99 6.83 2.69
CA ILE A 151 15.94 6.33 1.72
C ILE A 151 15.34 6.51 0.34
N GLU A 152 15.92 7.42 -0.44
CA GLU A 152 15.54 7.67 -1.83
C GLU A 152 16.59 7.01 -2.74
N PHE A 153 16.16 6.13 -3.62
CA PHE A 153 17.05 5.35 -4.49
C PHE A 153 16.43 5.17 -5.88
N HIS A 154 17.26 4.76 -6.84
CA HIS A 154 16.81 4.60 -8.23
C HIS A 154 16.39 3.17 -8.52
N LEU A 155 15.25 3.02 -9.19
CA LEU A 155 14.85 1.78 -9.85
C LEU A 155 15.16 1.92 -11.34
N MET A 156 16.04 1.05 -11.85
CA MET A 156 16.46 1.03 -13.25
C MET A 156 15.63 0.00 -14.04
N ASP A 157 15.26 0.37 -15.27
CA ASP A 157 14.63 -0.47 -16.31
C ASP A 157 13.58 -1.43 -15.76
N GLN A 158 12.42 -0.90 -15.43
CA GLN A 158 11.32 -1.67 -14.86
C GLN A 158 10.83 -2.70 -15.88
N LYS A 159 10.59 -3.91 -15.41
CA LYS A 159 10.23 -5.09 -16.21
C LYS A 159 8.73 -5.18 -16.52
N SER A 160 7.95 -4.17 -16.14
CA SER A 160 6.52 -4.11 -16.40
C SER A 160 6.03 -2.67 -16.47
N LEU A 161 5.02 -2.43 -17.28
CA LEU A 161 4.32 -1.15 -17.36
C LEU A 161 2.93 -1.26 -16.74
N THR A 162 2.55 -0.26 -15.94
CA THR A 162 1.18 -0.15 -15.42
C THR A 162 0.57 1.16 -15.87
N LEU A 163 -0.70 1.14 -16.29
CA LEU A 163 -1.46 2.33 -16.64
C LEU A 163 -2.81 2.32 -15.93
N ALA A 164 -3.19 3.43 -15.30
CA ALA A 164 -4.53 3.63 -14.77
C ALA A 164 -5.14 4.90 -15.37
N ALA A 165 -6.27 4.75 -16.07
CA ALA A 165 -7.07 5.86 -16.58
C ALA A 165 -8.28 6.08 -15.66
N VAL A 166 -8.56 7.34 -15.30
CA VAL A 166 -9.70 7.71 -14.45
C VAL A 166 -10.63 8.66 -15.22
N LEU A 167 -11.88 8.21 -15.43
CA LEU A 167 -12.95 8.95 -16.09
C LEU A 167 -13.93 9.53 -15.05
N PRO A 168 -14.58 10.68 -15.33
CA PRO A 168 -14.43 11.53 -16.51
C PRO A 168 -13.26 12.52 -16.41
N ASP A 169 -12.45 12.45 -15.35
CA ASP A 169 -11.32 13.36 -15.10
C ASP A 169 -10.27 13.40 -16.23
N ASN A 170 -10.29 12.40 -17.11
CA ASN A 170 -9.39 12.23 -18.25
C ASN A 170 -7.91 12.26 -17.83
N LYS A 171 -7.63 11.71 -16.64
CA LYS A 171 -6.29 11.57 -16.08
C LYS A 171 -5.77 10.17 -16.28
N THR A 172 -4.51 10.07 -16.66
CA THR A 172 -3.80 8.80 -16.84
C THR A 172 -2.56 8.79 -15.97
N TYR A 173 -2.36 7.69 -15.27
CA TYR A 173 -1.23 7.46 -14.37
C TYR A 173 -0.42 6.28 -14.91
N VAL A 174 0.84 6.50 -15.27
CA VAL A 174 1.71 5.49 -15.91
C VAL A 174 2.94 5.20 -15.08
N SER A 175 3.15 3.95 -14.68
CA SER A 175 4.35 3.50 -13.96
C SER A 175 5.15 2.54 -14.82
N GLY A 176 6.48 2.68 -14.82
CA GLY A 176 7.41 1.81 -15.59
C GLY A 176 7.63 2.24 -17.04
N SER A 177 7.25 3.47 -17.42
CA SER A 177 7.65 4.08 -18.70
C SER A 177 9.02 4.74 -18.63
N ASP A 178 9.40 5.25 -17.45
CA ASP A 178 10.60 6.05 -17.27
C ASP A 178 11.72 5.21 -16.63
N SER A 179 12.96 5.39 -17.07
CA SER A 179 14.14 4.76 -16.45
C SER A 179 15.29 5.77 -16.43
N PRO A 180 15.84 6.12 -15.25
CA PRO A 180 15.46 5.64 -13.92
C PRO A 180 14.22 6.34 -13.34
N ILE A 181 13.56 5.70 -12.36
CA ILE A 181 12.65 6.40 -11.43
C ILE A 181 13.24 6.48 -10.03
N ILE A 182 12.92 7.54 -9.30
CA ILE A 182 13.26 7.66 -7.88
C ILE A 182 12.13 7.02 -7.06
N HIS A 183 12.50 6.12 -6.15
CA HIS A 183 11.59 5.49 -5.20
C HIS A 183 12.05 5.79 -3.77
N ALA A 184 11.09 5.97 -2.85
CA ALA A 184 11.37 6.32 -1.47
C ALA A 184 10.80 5.28 -0.50
N VAL A 185 11.59 4.93 0.51
CA VAL A 185 11.21 4.00 1.59
C VAL A 185 11.71 4.50 2.94
N ILE A 186 11.29 3.81 4.01
CA ILE A 186 11.69 4.16 5.38
C ILE A 186 12.53 3.03 5.97
N GLY A 187 13.77 3.34 6.33
CA GLY A 187 14.71 2.47 7.01
C GLY A 187 14.61 2.60 8.54
N PHE A 188 14.65 1.46 9.22
CA PHE A 188 14.71 1.35 10.67
C PHE A 188 16.03 0.66 11.05
N PRO A 189 17.02 1.40 11.61
CA PRO A 189 18.30 0.80 11.97
C PRO A 189 18.13 -0.21 13.11
N ALA A 190 18.79 -1.37 13.01
CA ALA A 190 18.81 -2.33 14.11
C ALA A 190 19.76 -1.87 15.21
N SER A 191 19.42 -2.16 16.47
CA SER A 191 20.18 -1.68 17.64
C SER A 191 21.54 -2.36 17.84
N ASN A 192 21.78 -3.53 17.23
CA ASN A 192 22.89 -4.44 17.56
C ASN A 192 23.62 -5.02 16.33
N GLY A 193 23.79 -4.23 15.26
CA GLY A 193 24.48 -4.70 14.03
C GLY A 193 23.67 -5.68 13.17
N GLY A 194 22.38 -5.89 13.49
CA GLY A 194 21.44 -6.59 12.63
C GLY A 194 21.13 -5.80 11.35
N SER A 195 20.58 -6.48 10.35
CA SER A 195 20.19 -5.84 9.09
C SER A 195 19.07 -4.80 9.34
N MET A 196 19.20 -3.64 8.70
CA MET A 196 18.19 -2.58 8.76
C MET A 196 16.87 -3.10 8.17
N ALA A 197 15.74 -2.80 8.82
CA ALA A 197 14.43 -3.10 8.24
C ALA A 197 13.98 -1.96 7.32
N VAL A 198 13.33 -2.30 6.21
CA VAL A 198 12.75 -1.35 5.25
C VAL A 198 11.23 -1.49 5.26
N LEU A 199 10.54 -0.36 5.40
CA LEU A 199 9.10 -0.23 5.17
C LEU A 199 8.85 0.42 3.82
N ASP A 200 8.08 -0.24 2.98
CA ASP A 200 7.52 0.30 1.75
C ASP A 200 5.99 0.10 1.75
N LEU A 201 5.26 1.19 1.97
CA LEU A 201 3.80 1.25 1.96
C LEU A 201 3.20 1.42 0.54
N ALA A 202 4.05 1.69 -0.46
CA ALA A 202 3.67 1.84 -1.85
C ALA A 202 4.05 0.60 -2.68
N SER A 203 4.72 -0.39 -2.11
CA SER A 203 5.31 -1.54 -2.80
C SER A 203 4.37 -2.24 -3.78
N LEU A 204 3.08 -2.31 -3.46
CA LEU A 204 2.05 -2.90 -4.33
C LEU A 204 1.85 -2.18 -5.68
N GLN A 205 2.44 -1.01 -5.91
CA GLN A 205 2.56 -0.43 -7.25
C GLN A 205 3.30 -1.37 -8.23
N PHE A 206 4.14 -2.27 -7.71
CA PHE A 206 4.87 -3.28 -8.47
C PHE A 206 4.05 -4.57 -8.68
N GLY A 207 2.74 -4.54 -8.46
CA GLY A 207 1.85 -5.69 -8.56
C GLY A 207 2.20 -6.77 -7.52
N ASP A 208 2.13 -8.04 -7.90
CA ASP A 208 2.38 -9.16 -6.98
C ASP A 208 3.83 -9.20 -6.44
N VAL A 209 4.82 -8.66 -7.18
CA VAL A 209 6.20 -8.50 -6.67
C VAL A 209 6.24 -7.55 -5.46
N GLY A 210 5.31 -6.61 -5.41
CA GLY A 210 5.15 -5.65 -4.32
C GLY A 210 4.56 -6.22 -3.02
N ARG A 211 4.11 -7.47 -3.00
CA ARG A 211 3.48 -8.07 -1.82
C ARG A 211 4.52 -8.57 -0.82
N GLY A 212 4.49 -8.01 0.39
CA GLY A 212 5.28 -8.52 1.51
C GLY A 212 4.83 -9.90 2.00
N PHE A 213 5.52 -10.43 3.01
CA PHE A 213 5.13 -11.66 3.73
C PHE A 213 4.82 -12.86 2.83
N LYS A 214 5.74 -13.18 1.90
CA LYS A 214 5.61 -14.28 0.93
C LYS A 214 4.42 -14.12 0.00
N GLY A 215 4.21 -12.90 -0.50
CA GLY A 215 3.19 -12.62 -1.50
C GLY A 215 1.77 -12.45 -0.96
N ARG A 216 1.62 -12.16 0.34
CA ARG A 216 0.29 -12.01 0.99
C ARG A 216 0.06 -10.67 1.66
N GLY A 217 1.12 -9.93 2.00
CA GLY A 217 1.02 -8.60 2.59
C GLY A 217 0.56 -7.54 1.59
N ILE A 218 -0.05 -6.47 2.11
CA ILE A 218 -0.46 -5.28 1.34
C ILE A 218 0.60 -4.15 1.37
N PHE A 219 1.71 -4.39 2.05
CA PHE A 219 2.92 -3.57 2.09
C PHE A 219 4.11 -4.46 2.39
N VAL A 220 5.29 -3.88 2.44
CA VAL A 220 6.52 -4.57 2.78
C VAL A 220 7.13 -4.00 4.05
N LEU A 221 7.47 -4.88 4.99
CA LEU A 221 8.32 -4.60 6.15
C LEU A 221 9.28 -5.77 6.34
N GLU A 222 10.50 -5.64 5.83
CA GLU A 222 11.47 -6.75 5.76
C GLU A 222 12.93 -6.25 5.86
N PRO A 223 13.91 -7.12 6.15
CA PRO A 223 15.33 -6.76 6.09
C PRO A 223 15.72 -6.18 4.72
N VAL A 224 16.67 -5.24 4.69
CA VAL A 224 17.06 -4.56 3.45
C VAL A 224 17.53 -5.53 2.35
N GLU A 225 18.24 -6.60 2.72
CA GLU A 225 18.71 -7.61 1.76
C GLU A 225 17.53 -8.35 1.08
N ASP A 226 16.53 -8.74 1.86
CA ASP A 226 15.31 -9.39 1.36
C ASP A 226 14.52 -8.42 0.46
N TYR A 227 14.47 -7.15 0.85
CA TYR A 227 13.82 -6.08 0.09
C TYR A 227 14.44 -5.88 -1.30
N LEU A 228 15.76 -5.71 -1.36
CA LEU A 228 16.49 -5.53 -2.61
C LEU A 228 16.42 -6.79 -3.49
N SER A 229 16.57 -7.97 -2.89
CA SER A 229 16.44 -9.25 -3.58
C SER A 229 15.08 -9.41 -4.26
N ARG A 230 13.99 -9.05 -3.56
CA ARG A 230 12.64 -9.09 -4.12
C ARG A 230 12.47 -8.10 -5.28
N LEU A 231 13.01 -6.88 -5.15
CA LEU A 231 12.92 -5.86 -6.20
C LEU A 231 13.65 -6.24 -7.49
N ASN A 232 14.60 -7.17 -7.47
CA ASN A 232 15.25 -7.69 -8.69
C ASN A 232 14.26 -8.37 -9.65
N GLN A 233 13.09 -8.78 -9.17
CA GLN A 233 12.02 -9.31 -10.02
C GLN A 233 11.30 -8.21 -10.79
N TYR A 234 11.38 -6.95 -10.34
CA TYR A 234 10.71 -5.79 -10.94
C TYR A 234 11.67 -4.87 -11.72
N ALA A 235 12.87 -4.62 -11.21
CA ALA A 235 13.85 -3.70 -11.81
C ALA A 235 15.16 -4.44 -12.16
N THR A 236 15.93 -3.93 -13.12
CA THR A 236 17.26 -4.49 -13.46
C THR A 236 18.32 -4.12 -12.41
N SER A 237 18.16 -2.98 -11.75
CA SER A 237 19.00 -2.52 -10.64
C SER A 237 18.20 -1.66 -9.67
N ASN A 238 18.50 -1.79 -8.37
CA ASN A 238 17.75 -1.17 -7.26
C ASN A 238 18.60 -0.93 -5.99
N THR A 239 19.91 -0.76 -6.12
CA THR A 239 20.85 -0.66 -4.98
C THR A 239 20.71 0.62 -4.15
N PHE A 240 21.12 0.54 -2.87
CA PHE A 240 21.23 1.69 -1.96
C PHE A 240 22.62 2.37 -1.96
N GLU A 241 23.58 1.89 -2.75
CA GLU A 241 24.95 2.45 -2.81
C GLU A 241 24.98 3.96 -3.07
N ARG A 242 24.06 4.45 -3.90
CA ARG A 242 23.91 5.87 -4.26
C ARG A 242 22.62 6.47 -3.71
N ALA A 243 22.01 5.82 -2.72
CA ALA A 243 20.78 6.32 -2.12
C ALA A 243 21.04 7.64 -1.38
N LYS A 244 20.06 8.54 -1.46
CA LYS A 244 20.00 9.72 -0.62
C LYS A 244 19.31 9.35 0.69
N TRP A 245 19.94 9.73 1.79
CA TRP A 245 19.44 9.48 3.14
C TRP A 245 18.99 10.79 3.76
N SER A 246 17.81 10.82 4.36
CA SER A 246 17.25 12.03 4.95
C SER A 246 16.45 11.71 6.22
N ASP A 247 16.41 12.65 7.17
CA ASP A 247 15.63 12.49 8.40
C ASP A 247 14.16 12.89 8.22
N ARG A 248 13.91 13.72 7.20
CA ARG A 248 12.63 14.35 6.92
C ARG A 248 12.57 14.73 5.43
N MET A 249 11.43 14.46 4.79
CA MET A 249 11.10 15.05 3.50
C MET A 249 10.29 16.33 3.67
N THR A 250 10.36 17.20 2.66
CA THR A 250 9.45 18.34 2.50
C THR A 250 8.03 17.86 2.28
N ASP A 251 7.06 18.73 2.57
CA ASP A 251 5.64 18.42 2.37
C ASP A 251 5.35 18.02 0.91
N ALA A 252 4.55 16.98 0.74
CA ALA A 252 4.06 16.52 -0.56
C ALA A 252 2.89 17.42 -1.06
N PRO A 253 2.58 17.44 -2.37
CA PRO A 253 1.45 18.22 -2.89
C PRO A 253 0.11 17.90 -2.24
N GLU A 254 -0.07 16.67 -1.75
CA GLU A 254 -1.31 16.19 -1.12
C GLU A 254 -1.28 16.24 0.42
N SER A 255 -0.35 17.02 1.01
CA SER A 255 -0.07 16.99 2.45
C SER A 255 -1.29 17.25 3.34
N ASP A 256 -2.23 18.11 2.95
CA ASP A 256 -3.42 18.38 3.76
C ASP A 256 -4.30 17.13 3.92
N TRP A 257 -4.52 16.39 2.83
CA TRP A 257 -5.24 15.12 2.87
C TRP A 257 -4.46 14.08 3.68
N LEU A 258 -3.14 13.98 3.50
CA LEU A 258 -2.30 13.04 4.24
C LEU A 258 -2.26 13.33 5.74
N ARG A 259 -2.28 14.61 6.15
CA ARG A 259 -2.41 15.01 7.56
C ARG A 259 -3.75 14.58 8.13
N GLU A 260 -4.82 14.66 7.36
CA GLU A 260 -6.13 14.20 7.79
C GLU A 260 -6.20 12.67 7.91
N VAL A 261 -5.64 11.94 6.96
CA VAL A 261 -5.42 10.48 7.05
C VAL A 261 -4.66 10.14 8.34
N ALA A 262 -3.55 10.83 8.62
CA ALA A 262 -2.76 10.63 9.83
C ALA A 262 -3.56 10.87 11.12
N ARG A 263 -4.40 11.92 11.18
CA ARG A 263 -5.29 12.19 12.33
C ARG A 263 -6.33 11.08 12.52
N ARG A 264 -6.94 10.57 11.45
CA ARG A 264 -7.88 9.43 11.54
C ARG A 264 -7.20 8.18 12.07
N VAL A 265 -6.00 7.87 11.58
CA VAL A 265 -5.21 6.74 12.09
C VAL A 265 -4.86 6.94 13.56
N LYS A 266 -4.46 8.14 13.97
CA LYS A 266 -4.18 8.46 15.38
C LYS A 266 -5.41 8.24 16.26
N GLY A 267 -6.57 8.74 15.83
CA GLY A 267 -7.83 8.54 16.54
C GLY A 267 -8.19 7.07 16.72
N ARG A 268 -7.93 6.22 15.72
CA ARG A 268 -8.11 4.76 15.84
C ARG A 268 -7.07 4.12 16.75
N TRP A 269 -5.81 4.50 16.60
CA TRP A 269 -4.71 3.99 17.40
C TRP A 269 -4.92 4.27 18.90
N ASP A 270 -5.40 5.45 19.24
CA ASP A 270 -5.69 5.83 20.63
C ASP A 270 -6.86 5.02 21.21
N LYS A 271 -7.81 4.62 20.36
CA LYS A 271 -8.98 3.81 20.73
C LYS A 271 -8.75 2.30 20.61
N ARG A 272 -7.54 1.84 20.29
CA ARG A 272 -7.20 0.43 19.97
C ARG A 272 -7.66 -0.62 20.99
N GLU A 273 -7.74 -0.24 22.26
CA GLU A 273 -8.19 -1.11 23.35
C GLU A 273 -9.70 -1.43 23.26
N THR A 274 -10.46 -0.59 22.54
CA THR A 274 -11.93 -0.67 22.44
C THR A 274 -12.43 -0.83 21.00
N VAL A 275 -11.70 -0.29 20.02
CA VAL A 275 -12.03 -0.37 18.60
C VAL A 275 -10.86 -1.05 17.88
N HIS A 276 -11.01 -2.34 17.67
CA HIS A 276 -10.01 -3.16 16.98
C HIS A 276 -10.06 -2.94 15.45
N TRP A 277 -9.07 -3.49 14.74
CA TRP A 277 -9.03 -3.48 13.29
C TRP A 277 -8.57 -4.84 12.76
N CYS A 278 -8.84 -5.09 11.49
CA CYS A 278 -8.31 -6.28 10.83
C CYS A 278 -6.78 -6.17 10.67
N GLY A 279 -6.04 -7.16 11.20
CA GLY A 279 -4.58 -7.22 11.10
C GLY A 279 -4.01 -7.50 9.70
N HIS A 280 -4.86 -7.69 8.69
CA HIS A 280 -4.47 -7.80 7.27
C HIS A 280 -4.75 -6.48 6.53
N CYS A 281 -6.01 -6.04 6.51
CA CYS A 281 -6.44 -4.91 5.69
C CYS A 281 -6.62 -3.58 6.44
N GLY A 282 -6.57 -3.57 7.78
CA GLY A 282 -6.74 -2.38 8.61
C GLY A 282 -8.17 -1.86 8.75
N ALA A 283 -9.15 -2.56 8.17
CA ALA A 283 -10.55 -2.18 8.27
C ALA A 283 -11.05 -2.23 9.73
N PRO A 284 -11.91 -1.29 10.14
CA PRO A 284 -12.62 -1.37 11.40
C PRO A 284 -13.66 -2.51 11.37
N PRO A 285 -14.28 -2.86 12.51
CA PRO A 285 -15.40 -3.79 12.53
C PRO A 285 -16.55 -3.22 11.68
N PRO A 286 -17.21 -4.04 10.85
CA PRO A 286 -18.45 -3.63 10.19
C PRO A 286 -19.53 -3.20 11.20
N HIS A 287 -20.49 -2.39 10.77
CA HIS A 287 -21.56 -1.90 11.65
C HIS A 287 -22.45 -3.02 12.21
N ASP A 288 -22.57 -4.13 11.49
CA ASP A 288 -23.49 -5.23 11.74
C ASP A 288 -22.83 -6.46 12.40
N ARG A 289 -21.49 -6.50 12.49
CA ARG A 289 -20.76 -7.63 13.06
C ARG A 289 -19.39 -7.25 13.60
N GLY A 290 -18.93 -8.00 14.60
CA GLY A 290 -17.56 -7.90 15.10
C GLY A 290 -16.52 -8.52 14.16
N LEU A 291 -15.24 -8.25 14.45
CA LEU A 291 -14.11 -8.93 13.80
C LEU A 291 -13.89 -10.33 14.40
N MET A 292 -13.40 -11.24 13.57
CA MET A 292 -12.96 -12.56 14.01
C MET A 292 -11.65 -12.44 14.80
N MET A 293 -11.67 -12.86 16.06
CA MET A 293 -10.48 -12.86 16.93
C MET A 293 -9.62 -14.11 16.71
N CYS A 294 -8.29 -13.96 16.74
CA CYS A 294 -7.36 -15.08 16.74
C CYS A 294 -7.59 -15.95 17.98
N LYS A 295 -7.90 -17.23 17.77
CA LYS A 295 -8.21 -18.18 18.86
C LYS A 295 -7.01 -18.46 19.77
N THR A 296 -5.79 -18.31 19.26
CA THR A 296 -4.55 -18.60 20.00
C THR A 296 -4.19 -17.45 20.93
N CYS A 297 -3.91 -16.26 20.40
CA CYS A 297 -3.44 -15.15 21.22
C CYS A 297 -4.53 -14.26 21.80
N LYS A 298 -5.74 -14.30 21.23
CA LYS A 298 -6.90 -13.49 21.64
C LYS A 298 -6.62 -11.97 21.62
N ARG A 299 -5.67 -11.53 20.80
CA ARG A 299 -5.23 -10.12 20.70
C ARG A 299 -5.28 -9.59 19.27
N ALA A 300 -5.15 -10.46 18.27
CA ALA A 300 -5.28 -10.10 16.86
C ALA A 300 -6.70 -10.33 16.35
N TYR A 301 -7.16 -9.45 15.47
CA TYR A 301 -8.51 -9.47 14.91
C TYR A 301 -8.46 -9.44 13.38
N TYR A 302 -9.45 -10.04 12.72
CA TYR A 302 -9.50 -10.17 11.26
C TYR A 302 -10.93 -10.03 10.76
N CYS A 303 -11.11 -9.56 9.52
CA CYS A 303 -12.44 -9.53 8.90
C CYS A 303 -13.05 -10.93 8.83
N ASP A 304 -12.22 -11.92 8.46
CA ASP A 304 -12.60 -13.32 8.26
C ASP A 304 -11.37 -14.24 8.28
N ALA A 305 -11.60 -15.54 8.06
CA ALA A 305 -10.56 -16.56 7.99
C ALA A 305 -9.56 -16.34 6.83
N ALA A 306 -10.00 -15.76 5.71
CA ALA A 306 -9.11 -15.49 4.58
C ALA A 306 -8.10 -14.38 4.94
N HIS A 307 -8.54 -13.33 5.62
CA HIS A 307 -7.67 -12.28 6.12
C HIS A 307 -6.71 -12.79 7.21
N GLN A 308 -7.16 -13.67 8.11
CA GLN A 308 -6.25 -14.33 9.06
C GLN A 308 -5.19 -15.16 8.33
N LEU A 309 -5.59 -15.94 7.33
CA LEU A 309 -4.68 -16.76 6.52
C LEU A 309 -3.70 -15.91 5.71
N ALA A 310 -4.12 -14.75 5.21
CA ALA A 310 -3.27 -13.79 4.51
C ALA A 310 -2.21 -13.18 5.44
N ALA A 311 -2.60 -12.81 6.66
CA ALA A 311 -1.68 -12.27 7.67
C ALA A 311 -0.81 -13.35 8.35
N TRP A 312 -1.18 -14.63 8.28
CA TRP A 312 -0.53 -15.73 8.99
C TRP A 312 0.99 -15.85 8.79
N PRO A 313 1.57 -15.64 7.57
CA PRO A 313 3.01 -15.72 7.39
C PRO A 313 3.80 -14.78 8.30
N PHE A 314 3.23 -13.64 8.69
CA PHE A 314 3.78 -12.74 9.71
C PHE A 314 3.26 -13.08 11.10
N HIS A 315 1.93 -13.14 11.26
CA HIS A 315 1.29 -13.23 12.57
C HIS A 315 1.75 -14.44 13.38
N LYS A 316 1.98 -15.61 12.77
CA LYS A 316 2.40 -16.82 13.48
C LYS A 316 3.69 -16.66 14.28
N HIS A 317 4.56 -15.73 13.89
CA HIS A 317 5.84 -15.47 14.56
C HIS A 317 5.71 -14.52 15.76
N PHE A 318 4.60 -13.77 15.83
CA PHE A 318 4.34 -12.74 16.84
C PHE A 318 2.92 -12.89 17.41
N CYS A 319 2.38 -14.12 17.39
CA CYS A 319 1.03 -14.44 17.80
C CYS A 319 0.87 -14.20 19.29
#